data_AF-A0A1G6TPG8-F1
#
_entry.id   AF-A0A1G6TPG8-F1
#
_cell.length_a   1.000
_cell.length_b   1.000
_cell.length_c   1.000
_cell.angle_alpha   90.00
_cell.angle_beta   90.00
_cell.angle_gamma   90.00
#
_symmetry.space_group_name_H-M   'P 1'
#
loop_
_entity.id
_entity.type
_entity.pdbx_description
1 polymer ?
#
loop_
_entity_poly.entity_id
_entity_poly.type
_entity_poly.pdbx_seq_one_letter_code
_entity_poly.pdbx_strand_id
1 'polypeptide(L)'
;MNSHRDACRRQHRVLGHFLAIQAWLRGLDCIVLGRADLETFLELERFKAERVKWLIEDLAPWFPHSKAINKTRAPSSLHSLYLSRLDLSSHFPKGAMSTTERIKAMPAGGPRTAAFHEAKKGYRRVTEADIVRYLAILDSGLEKPTTMSNVQIVKA
;
A
#
# COMPACT_ATOMS: atom_id res chain seq x y z
N MET A 1 18.87 -22.03 -2.87
CA MET A 1 18.25 -20.69 -2.68
C MET A 1 17.22 -20.49 -3.78
N ASN A 2 15.99 -20.13 -3.43
CA ASN A 2 14.90 -20.03 -4.40
C ASN A 2 14.94 -18.62 -5.03
N SER A 3 15.70 -18.46 -6.12
CA SER A 3 16.05 -17.18 -6.75
C SER A 3 14.86 -16.24 -6.97
N HIS A 4 13.69 -16.81 -7.27
CA HIS A 4 12.46 -16.05 -7.46
C HIS A 4 11.95 -15.36 -6.18
N ARG A 5 11.96 -16.05 -5.03
CA ARG A 5 11.49 -15.48 -3.75
C ARG A 5 12.35 -14.29 -3.32
N ASP A 6 13.66 -14.41 -3.51
CA ASP A 6 14.63 -13.38 -3.16
C ASP A 6 14.49 -12.14 -4.07
N ALA A 7 14.24 -12.35 -5.37
CA ALA A 7 13.91 -11.26 -6.28
C ALA A 7 12.63 -10.52 -5.83
N CYS A 8 11.56 -11.26 -5.53
CA CYS A 8 10.33 -10.66 -4.98
C CYS A 8 10.58 -9.92 -3.68
N ARG A 9 11.39 -10.47 -2.77
CA ARG A 9 11.71 -9.82 -1.50
C ARG A 9 12.40 -8.47 -1.71
N ARG A 10 13.33 -8.36 -2.67
CA ARG A 10 13.99 -7.08 -3.00
C ARG A 10 12.96 -6.07 -3.50
N GLN A 11 12.13 -6.45 -4.46
CA GLN A 11 11.05 -5.61 -5.00
C GLN A 11 10.10 -5.14 -3.89
N HIS A 12 9.68 -6.04 -3.00
CA HIS A 12 8.80 -5.70 -1.87
C HIS A 12 9.45 -4.72 -0.90
N ARG A 13 10.75 -4.85 -0.62
CA ARG A 13 11.47 -3.92 0.26
C ARG A 13 11.59 -2.53 -0.35
N VAL A 14 11.87 -2.43 -1.65
CA VAL A 14 11.88 -1.16 -2.39
C VAL A 14 10.50 -0.48 -2.25
N LEU A 15 9.43 -1.23 -2.47
CA LEU A 15 8.06 -0.76 -2.25
C LEU A 15 7.83 -0.32 -0.79
N GLY A 16 8.30 -1.09 0.19
CA GLY A 16 8.16 -0.78 1.61
C GLY A 16 8.80 0.56 2.02
N HIS A 17 10.03 0.83 1.55
CA HIS A 17 10.71 2.10 1.81
C HIS A 17 9.92 3.27 1.23
N PHE A 18 9.52 3.13 -0.03
CA PHE A 18 8.73 4.13 -0.72
C PHE A 18 7.41 4.42 -0.01
N LEU A 19 6.63 3.40 0.32
CA LEU A 19 5.36 3.57 1.02
C LEU A 19 5.55 4.17 2.41
N ALA A 20 6.64 3.84 3.11
CA ALA A 20 6.94 4.43 4.41
C ALA A 20 7.20 5.94 4.30
N ILE A 21 7.97 6.38 3.29
CA ILE A 21 8.18 7.81 3.01
C ILE A 21 6.85 8.48 2.67
N GLN A 22 6.07 7.88 1.77
CA GLN A 22 4.77 8.44 1.36
C GLN A 22 3.79 8.55 2.55
N ALA A 23 3.76 7.57 3.45
CA ALA A 23 2.89 7.64 4.63
C ALA A 23 3.37 8.74 5.58
N TRP A 24 4.69 8.89 5.76
CA TRP A 24 5.24 9.93 6.61
C TRP A 24 4.92 11.34 6.07
N LEU A 25 5.17 11.60 4.79
CA LEU A 25 4.87 12.88 4.14
C LEU A 25 3.39 13.27 4.22
N ARG A 26 2.51 12.28 4.23
CA ARG A 26 1.05 12.47 4.29
C ARG A 26 0.50 12.43 5.72
N GLY A 27 1.35 12.23 6.72
CA GLY A 27 0.93 12.04 8.11
C GLY A 27 -0.07 10.89 8.26
N LEU A 28 0.18 9.76 7.59
CA LEU A 28 -0.67 8.57 7.62
C LEU A 28 -0.07 7.48 8.49
N ASP A 29 -0.95 6.80 9.22
CA ASP A 29 -0.63 5.62 10.00
C ASP A 29 -1.01 4.34 9.23
N CYS A 30 -1.90 4.45 8.25
CA CYS A 30 -2.30 3.36 7.35
C CYS A 30 -2.40 3.83 5.90
N ILE A 31 -1.71 3.12 4.99
CA ILE A 31 -1.87 3.27 3.54
C ILE A 31 -2.65 2.09 2.99
N VAL A 32 -3.61 2.36 2.10
CA VAL A 32 -4.40 1.33 1.42
C VAL A 32 -3.97 1.22 -0.03
N LEU A 33 -3.49 0.05 -0.43
CA LEU A 33 -3.16 -0.27 -1.82
C LEU A 33 -4.35 -0.94 -2.48
N GLY A 34 -4.80 -0.42 -3.62
CA GLY A 34 -5.79 -1.09 -4.44
C GLY A 34 -5.17 -2.23 -5.24
N ARG A 35 -5.99 -3.21 -5.65
CA ARG A 35 -5.56 -4.31 -6.52
C ARG A 35 -4.75 -3.82 -7.72
N ALA A 36 -5.25 -2.83 -8.45
CA ALA A 36 -4.60 -2.36 -9.67
C ALA A 36 -3.24 -1.70 -9.42
N ASP A 37 -3.06 -1.05 -8.25
CA ASP A 37 -1.75 -0.54 -7.85
C ASP A 37 -0.78 -1.70 -7.62
N LEU A 38 -1.23 -2.73 -6.88
CA LEU A 38 -0.43 -3.92 -6.63
C LEU A 38 -0.10 -4.71 -7.91
N GLU A 39 -1.04 -4.84 -8.85
CA GLU A 39 -0.80 -5.48 -10.17
C GLU A 39 0.28 -4.74 -10.94
N THR A 40 0.25 -3.40 -10.91
CA THR A 40 1.25 -2.57 -11.59
C THR A 40 2.61 -2.68 -10.93
N PHE A 41 2.68 -2.60 -9.60
CA PHE A 41 3.94 -2.63 -8.87
C PHE A 41 4.65 -3.97 -8.94
N LEU A 42 3.89 -5.05 -8.85
CA LEU A 42 4.45 -6.40 -8.81
C LEU A 42 4.56 -7.03 -10.20
N GLU A 43 4.11 -6.30 -11.23
CA GLU A 43 4.00 -6.78 -12.61
C GLU A 43 3.25 -8.11 -12.69
N LEU A 44 2.12 -8.18 -11.97
CA LEU A 44 1.31 -9.39 -11.85
C LEU A 44 -0.01 -9.23 -12.59
N GLU A 45 -0.28 -10.14 -13.53
CA GLU A 45 -1.61 -10.29 -14.13
C GLU A 45 -2.60 -11.01 -13.21
N ARG A 46 -2.09 -11.84 -12.28
CA ARG A 46 -2.91 -12.62 -11.33
C ARG A 46 -2.24 -12.76 -9.97
N PHE A 47 -2.97 -12.42 -8.92
CA PHE A 47 -2.53 -12.67 -7.54
C PHE A 47 -2.69 -14.15 -7.17
N LYS A 48 -1.57 -14.80 -6.89
CA LYS A 48 -1.54 -16.03 -6.09
C LYS A 48 -1.50 -15.63 -4.61
N ALA A 49 -2.28 -16.30 -3.75
CA ALA A 49 -2.32 -15.99 -2.31
C ALA A 49 -0.93 -15.98 -1.66
N GLU A 50 -0.04 -16.88 -2.10
CA GLU A 50 1.34 -16.94 -1.61
C GLU A 50 2.13 -15.65 -1.86
N ARG A 51 1.96 -15.00 -3.03
CA ARG A 51 2.63 -13.72 -3.33
C ARG A 51 2.15 -12.60 -2.41
N VAL A 52 0.86 -12.58 -2.08
CA VAL A 52 0.29 -11.60 -1.14
C VAL A 52 0.82 -11.84 0.27
N LYS A 53 0.93 -13.10 0.69
CA LYS A 53 1.52 -13.48 1.98
C LYS A 53 2.98 -13.01 2.07
N TRP A 54 3.78 -13.30 1.05
CA TRP A 54 5.18 -12.85 0.99
C TRP A 54 5.32 -11.33 1.01
N LEU A 55 4.44 -10.62 0.29
CA LEU A 55 4.40 -9.16 0.32
C LEU A 55 4.15 -8.64 1.74
N ILE A 56 3.13 -9.18 2.42
CA ILE A 56 2.80 -8.80 3.80
C ILE A 56 3.99 -9.04 4.73
N GLU A 57 4.61 -10.22 4.65
CA GLU A 57 5.77 -10.58 5.48
C GLU A 57 6.97 -9.65 5.22
N ASP A 58 7.25 -9.34 3.96
CA ASP A 58 8.39 -8.49 3.62
C ASP A 58 8.15 -7.01 3.95
N LEU A 59 6.89 -6.56 3.99
CA LEU A 59 6.51 -5.20 4.35
C LEU A 59 6.36 -4.97 5.87
N ALA A 60 6.31 -6.04 6.67
CA ALA A 60 6.16 -5.99 8.12
C ALA A 60 7.16 -5.06 8.85
N PRO A 61 8.43 -4.91 8.42
CA PRO A 61 9.35 -3.96 9.05
C PRO A 61 8.88 -2.49 9.01
N TRP A 62 8.06 -2.11 8.03
CA TRP A 62 7.48 -0.76 7.93
C TRP A 62 6.02 -0.70 8.39
N PHE A 63 5.29 -1.79 8.19
CA PHE A 63 3.86 -1.90 8.45
C PHE A 63 3.55 -3.21 9.19
N PRO A 64 3.78 -3.25 10.52
CA PRO A 64 3.59 -4.47 11.33
C PRO A 64 2.15 -4.99 11.32
N HIS A 65 1.17 -4.12 11.04
CA HIS A 65 -0.23 -4.49 10.99
C HIS A 65 -0.73 -4.39 9.55
N SER A 66 -1.25 -5.49 9.01
CA SER A 66 -1.81 -5.48 7.67
C SER A 66 -3.13 -6.24 7.59
N LYS A 67 -3.97 -5.82 6.65
CA LYS A 67 -5.27 -6.46 6.40
C LYS A 67 -5.54 -6.54 4.90
N ALA A 68 -5.60 -7.76 4.39
CA ALA A 68 -6.06 -8.02 3.03
C ALA A 68 -7.59 -8.09 3.00
N ILE A 69 -8.21 -7.34 2.09
CA ILE A 69 -9.64 -7.41 1.77
C ILE A 69 -9.81 -8.12 0.44
N ASN A 70 -10.55 -9.21 0.45
CA ASN A 70 -10.85 -10.04 -0.71
C ASN A 70 -12.33 -9.87 -1.10
N LYS A 71 -12.65 -9.83 -2.40
CA LYS A 71 -14.04 -9.76 -2.88
C LYS A 71 -14.81 -11.06 -2.63
N THR A 72 -14.10 -12.19 -2.68
CA THR A 72 -14.66 -13.52 -2.46
C THR A 72 -13.73 -14.32 -1.56
N ARG A 73 -14.03 -15.60 -1.33
CA ARG A 73 -13.10 -16.51 -0.61
C ARG A 73 -11.94 -16.97 -1.50
N ALA A 74 -11.92 -16.61 -2.78
CA ALA A 74 -10.88 -17.06 -3.70
C ALA A 74 -9.54 -16.34 -3.46
N PRO A 75 -8.39 -17.05 -3.50
CA PRO A 75 -7.05 -16.48 -3.39
C PRO A 75 -6.75 -15.29 -4.31
N SER A 76 -7.30 -15.32 -5.52
CA SER A 76 -7.09 -14.29 -6.55
C SER A 76 -8.02 -13.08 -6.43
N SER A 77 -8.89 -13.06 -5.42
CA SER A 77 -9.92 -12.03 -5.27
C SER A 77 -9.49 -10.83 -4.43
N LEU A 78 -8.18 -10.67 -4.17
CA LEU A 78 -7.63 -9.50 -3.50
C LEU A 78 -8.17 -8.22 -4.13
N HIS A 79 -8.79 -7.39 -3.29
CA HIS A 79 -9.39 -6.12 -3.67
C HIS A 79 -8.52 -4.95 -3.22
N SER A 80 -8.12 -4.98 -1.95
CA SER A 80 -7.25 -3.96 -1.35
C SER A 80 -6.42 -4.54 -0.20
N LEU A 81 -5.26 -3.93 0.04
CA LEU A 81 -4.35 -4.27 1.12
C LEU A 81 -4.13 -3.04 2.00
N TYR A 82 -4.50 -3.14 3.26
CA TYR A 82 -4.26 -2.12 4.27
C TYR A 82 -2.92 -2.40 4.92
N LEU A 83 -2.04 -1.41 4.93
CA LEU A 83 -0.69 -1.47 5.49
C LEU A 83 -0.59 -0.39 6.57
N SER A 84 -0.53 -0.80 7.84
CA SER A 84 -0.57 0.11 8.98
C SER A 84 0.60 -0.08 9.95
N ARG A 85 0.99 1.05 10.53
CA ARG A 85 1.95 1.15 11.64
C ARG A 85 1.30 0.94 13.00
N LEU A 86 -0.03 1.09 13.07
CA LEU A 86 -0.81 0.95 14.29
C LEU A 86 -1.75 -0.25 14.17
N ASP A 87 -2.18 -0.79 15.30
CA ASP A 87 -3.12 -1.91 15.28
C ASP A 87 -4.45 -1.49 14.64
N LEU A 88 -4.88 -2.29 13.67
CA LEU A 88 -6.15 -2.13 12.96
C LEU A 88 -7.30 -2.84 13.69
N SER A 89 -7.02 -3.84 14.53
CA SER A 89 -8.02 -4.82 14.99
C SER A 89 -9.26 -4.21 15.65
N SER A 90 -9.07 -3.21 16.51
CA SER A 90 -10.13 -2.53 17.26
C SER A 90 -10.88 -1.45 16.46
N HIS A 91 -10.24 -0.91 15.41
CA HIS A 91 -10.76 0.24 14.66
C HIS A 91 -11.28 -0.12 13.27
N PHE A 92 -11.06 -1.36 12.81
CA PHE A 92 -11.40 -1.75 11.46
C PHE A 92 -12.92 -1.97 11.28
N PRO A 93 -13.59 -1.21 10.39
CA PRO A 93 -15.03 -1.34 10.19
C PRO A 93 -15.42 -2.76 9.74
N LYS A 94 -16.56 -3.26 10.24
CA LYS A 94 -17.11 -4.56 9.87
C LYS A 94 -18.12 -4.42 8.73
N GLY A 95 -18.32 -5.49 7.96
CA GLY A 95 -19.31 -5.55 6.87
C GLY A 95 -18.76 -5.30 5.46
N ALA A 96 -19.64 -5.49 4.48
CA ALA A 96 -19.34 -5.27 3.06
C ALA A 96 -19.46 -3.78 2.74
N MET A 97 -18.40 -3.21 2.17
CA MET A 97 -18.31 -1.80 1.76
C MET A 97 -17.12 -1.64 0.83
N SER A 98 -17.16 -0.61 -0.01
CA SER A 98 -16.04 -0.20 -0.86
C SER A 98 -14.85 0.26 -0.02
N THR A 99 -13.67 0.33 -0.66
CA THR A 99 -12.46 0.85 -0.01
C THR A 99 -12.65 2.29 0.47
N THR A 100 -13.29 3.15 -0.34
CA THR A 100 -13.55 4.56 0.03
C THR A 100 -14.49 4.68 1.23
N GLU A 101 -15.59 3.92 1.24
CA GLU A 101 -16.52 3.90 2.38
C GLU A 101 -15.82 3.40 3.64
N ARG A 102 -14.99 2.37 3.53
CA ARG A 102 -14.26 1.83 4.68
C ARG A 102 -13.28 2.82 5.28
N ILE A 103 -12.55 3.55 4.44
CA ILE A 103 -11.65 4.61 4.88
C ILE A 103 -12.43 5.70 5.63
N LYS A 104 -13.58 6.13 5.10
CA LYS A 104 -14.45 7.14 5.75
C LYS A 104 -15.07 6.63 7.06
N ALA A 105 -15.30 5.33 7.17
CA ALA A 105 -15.85 4.72 8.37
C ALA A 105 -14.81 4.43 9.47
N MET A 106 -13.52 4.72 9.23
CA MET A 106 -12.50 4.62 10.28
C MET A 106 -12.81 5.64 11.39
N PRO A 107 -12.81 5.24 12.67
CA PRO A 107 -13.12 6.13 13.77
C PRO A 107 -12.04 7.21 13.95
N ALA A 108 -12.41 8.37 14.52
CA ALA A 108 -11.50 9.51 14.71
C ALA A 108 -10.28 9.20 15.61
N GLY A 109 -10.40 8.25 16.54
CA GLY A 109 -9.28 7.75 17.35
C GLY A 109 -8.49 6.60 16.71
N GLY A 110 -8.88 6.16 15.52
CA GLY A 110 -8.22 5.08 14.78
C GLY A 110 -7.04 5.57 13.92
N PRO A 111 -6.35 4.65 13.25
CA PRO A 111 -5.21 4.99 12.39
C PRO A 111 -5.62 5.95 11.27
N ARG A 112 -4.85 7.03 11.05
CA ARG A 112 -5.06 7.95 9.92
C ARG A 112 -4.84 7.19 8.63
N THR A 113 -5.95 6.92 7.93
CA THR A 113 -5.99 5.99 6.82
C THR A 113 -6.32 6.70 5.52
N ALA A 114 -5.58 6.42 4.45
CA ALA A 114 -5.96 6.86 3.12
C ALA A 114 -5.49 5.88 2.04
N ALA A 115 -6.18 5.90 0.90
CA ALA A 115 -5.75 5.17 -0.27
C ALA A 115 -4.43 5.73 -0.79
N PHE A 116 -3.56 4.86 -1.29
CA PHE A 116 -2.31 5.28 -1.92
C PHE A 116 -2.60 6.17 -3.13
N HIS A 117 -3.51 5.74 -4.01
CA HIS A 117 -4.06 6.56 -5.08
C HIS A 117 -5.56 6.81 -4.91
N GLU A 118 -6.00 8.02 -5.24
CA GLU A 118 -7.41 8.29 -5.53
C GLU A 118 -7.74 7.78 -6.94
N ALA A 119 -8.89 7.11 -7.08
CA ALA A 119 -9.39 6.64 -8.36
C ALA A 119 -9.83 7.82 -9.26
N LYS A 120 -8.89 8.58 -9.80
CA LYS A 120 -9.14 9.62 -10.82
C LYS A 120 -8.88 9.06 -12.20
N LYS A 121 -9.80 9.33 -13.14
CA LYS A 121 -9.71 8.91 -14.54
C LYS A 121 -8.47 9.54 -15.18
N GLY A 122 -7.65 8.74 -15.86
CA GLY A 122 -6.43 9.19 -16.54
C GLY A 122 -5.15 9.20 -15.69
N TYR A 123 -5.21 8.72 -14.44
CA TYR A 123 -4.02 8.63 -13.59
C TYR A 123 -3.07 7.51 -14.04
N ARG A 124 -1.79 7.85 -14.23
CA ARG A 124 -0.71 6.87 -14.48
C ARG A 124 -0.27 6.25 -13.16
N ARG A 125 -0.43 4.93 -13.02
CA ARG A 125 0.04 4.20 -11.85
C ARG A 125 1.57 4.23 -11.77
N VAL A 126 2.07 4.31 -10.54
CA VAL A 126 3.49 4.27 -10.23
C VAL A 126 4.01 2.85 -10.51
N THR A 127 5.12 2.74 -11.22
CA THR A 127 5.83 1.48 -11.51
C THR A 127 7.00 1.27 -10.56
N GLU A 128 7.62 0.10 -10.54
CA GLU A 128 8.87 -0.11 -9.79
C GLU A 128 9.97 0.86 -10.23
N ALA A 129 10.12 1.09 -11.54
CA ALA A 129 11.10 2.03 -12.08
C ALA A 129 10.89 3.46 -11.56
N ASP A 130 9.64 3.90 -11.43
CA ASP A 130 9.31 5.19 -10.85
C ASP A 130 9.71 5.26 -9.36
N ILE A 131 9.46 4.19 -8.61
CA ILE A 131 9.86 4.10 -7.19
C ILE A 131 11.38 4.18 -7.06
N VAL A 132 12.12 3.37 -7.83
CA VAL A 132 13.58 3.32 -7.76
C VAL A 132 14.16 4.68 -8.12
N ARG A 133 13.66 5.32 -9.18
CA ARG A 133 14.06 6.69 -9.55
C ARG A 133 13.80 7.67 -8.42
N TYR A 134 12.60 7.66 -7.84
CA TYR A 134 12.24 8.54 -6.73
C TYR A 134 13.19 8.36 -5.53
N LEU A 135 13.41 7.11 -5.09
CA LEU A 135 14.29 6.81 -3.97
C LEU A 135 15.74 7.22 -4.24
N ALA A 136 16.26 6.97 -5.44
CA ALA A 136 17.62 7.36 -5.82
C ALA A 136 17.80 8.89 -5.82
N ILE A 137 16.84 9.64 -6.35
CA ILE A 137 16.86 11.11 -6.32
C ILE A 137 16.84 11.62 -4.88
N LEU A 138 15.98 11.06 -4.02
CA LEU A 138 15.93 11.46 -2.61
C LEU A 138 17.22 11.16 -1.86
N ASP A 139 17.77 9.96 -2.04
CA ASP A 139 19.01 9.53 -1.38
C ASP A 139 20.20 10.42 -1.78
N SER A 140 20.25 10.83 -3.05
CA SER A 140 21.27 11.76 -3.56
C SER A 140 21.11 13.21 -3.09
N GLY A 141 20.01 13.54 -2.40
CA GLY A 141 19.72 14.91 -1.96
C GLY A 141 19.42 15.90 -3.09
N LEU A 142 19.21 15.41 -4.32
CA LEU A 142 18.94 16.25 -5.49
C LEU A 142 17.54 16.89 -5.45
N GLU A 143 16.59 16.25 -4.77
CA GLU A 143 15.25 16.80 -4.56
C GLU A 143 14.75 16.56 -3.13
N LYS A 144 13.77 17.37 -2.71
CA LYS A 144 13.07 17.17 -1.44
C LYS A 144 11.97 16.11 -1.61
N PRO A 145 11.68 15.33 -0.55
CA PRO A 145 10.63 14.33 -0.59
C PRO A 145 9.26 15.00 -0.79
N THR A 146 8.61 14.66 -1.90
CA THR A 146 7.26 15.11 -2.26
C THR A 146 6.29 13.94 -2.29
N THR A 147 5.01 14.24 -2.07
CA THR A 147 3.94 13.24 -2.15
C THR A 147 3.72 12.84 -3.61
N MET A 148 3.87 11.55 -3.92
CA MET A 148 3.59 11.02 -5.27
C MET A 148 2.12 10.67 -5.49
N SER A 149 1.24 11.10 -4.57
CA SER A 149 -0.20 10.89 -4.61
C SER A 149 -0.94 12.21 -4.44
N ASN A 150 -1.89 12.49 -5.33
CA ASN A 150 -2.81 13.63 -5.21
C ASN A 150 -3.93 13.33 -4.19
N VAL A 151 -3.59 13.10 -2.92
CA VAL A 151 -4.59 12.90 -1.86
C VAL A 151 -4.70 14.16 -1.01
N GLN A 152 -5.89 14.77 -1.02
CA GLN A 152 -6.24 15.76 0.01
C GLN A 152 -6.54 15.00 1.30
N ILE A 153 -5.85 15.34 2.38
CA ILE A 153 -6.15 14.80 3.71
C ILE A 153 -7.54 15.32 4.09
N VAL A 154 -8.53 14.42 4.12
CA VAL A 154 -9.81 14.73 4.76
C VAL A 154 -9.53 14.72 6.26
N LYS A 155 -9.37 15.91 6.84
CA LYS A 155 -9.36 16.07 8.30
C LYS A 155 -10.76 15.68 8.80
N ALA A 156 -10.79 14.75 9.75
CA ALA A 156 -11.96 14.56 10.61
C ALA A 156 -12.11 15.78 11.52
#